data_AF-A0A4Q4TWN0-F1
#
_entry.id   AF-A0A4Q4TWN0-F1
#
_cell.length_a   1.000
_cell.length_b   1.000
_cell.length_c   1.000
_cell.angle_alpha   90.00
_cell.angle_beta   90.00
_cell.angle_gamma   90.00
#
_symmetry.space_group_name_H-M   'P 1'
#
loop_
_entity.id
_entity.type
_entity.pdbx_description
1 polymer ?
#
loop_
_entity_poly.entity_id
_entity_poly.type
_entity_poly.pdbx_seq_one_letter_code
_entity_poly.pdbx_strand_id
1 'polypeptide(L)'
;MHLISRAVWSLVGSLAYLGAVVNAAGVLEIDVVFPRNNETYAPTDKFPIVFALQNAELAKHLKPFINSFVRNGSNLESTFGHSHMDLAYANYSSEPYFVYHHLNIDTEGPHELFSTAAWQSCDESGDQVGILGNTTNFSVLFTIKRGGQKVDLVAATANDKTCSAKDGVAINVTDQTREVPASWDRPAGTCAVLASSSPTPTVNPCRVKIDTAVAASMSASLHAALCKGPNPPADCPEENTVQQLAVAGVASVAAAFGAIGFLLA
;
A
#
# COMPACT_ATOMS: atom_id res chain seq x y z
N MET A 1 52.38 -38.59 3.54
CA MET A 1 51.58 -39.03 2.38
C MET A 1 50.14 -39.23 2.84
N HIS A 2 49.22 -38.60 2.10
CA HIS A 2 47.75 -38.75 2.07
C HIS A 2 46.86 -38.20 3.21
N LEU A 3 46.31 -37.01 2.91
CA LEU A 3 44.99 -36.48 3.25
C LEU A 3 43.85 -37.49 3.03
N ILE A 4 42.75 -37.33 3.78
CA ILE A 4 41.30 -37.35 3.41
C ILE A 4 40.55 -37.05 4.73
N SER A 5 40.16 -35.81 5.04
CA SER A 5 38.94 -35.10 4.60
C SER A 5 37.66 -35.93 4.71
N ARG A 6 36.80 -35.58 5.68
CA ARG A 6 35.33 -35.62 5.52
C ARG A 6 34.70 -34.72 6.59
N ALA A 7 34.39 -33.50 6.16
CA ALA A 7 33.56 -32.55 6.87
C ALA A 7 32.16 -33.15 7.07
N VAL A 8 31.69 -33.21 8.31
CA VAL A 8 30.29 -33.47 8.62
C VAL A 8 29.56 -32.13 8.58
N TRP A 9 28.75 -31.95 7.55
CA TRP A 9 27.80 -30.85 7.45
C TRP A 9 26.69 -31.05 8.48
N SER A 10 26.59 -30.17 9.47
CA SER A 10 25.38 -30.02 10.29
C SER A 10 24.56 -28.87 9.72
N LEU A 11 23.61 -29.20 8.84
CA LEU A 11 22.49 -28.33 8.49
C LEU A 11 21.57 -28.25 9.72
N VAL A 12 21.74 -27.22 10.56
CA VAL A 12 20.72 -26.84 11.53
C VAL A 12 19.60 -26.17 10.73
N GLY A 13 18.52 -26.90 10.56
CA GLY A 13 17.33 -26.44 9.86
C GLY A 13 16.74 -25.20 10.54
N SER A 14 16.58 -24.13 9.78
CA SER A 14 15.77 -22.98 10.13
C SER A 14 14.32 -23.46 10.31
N LEU A 15 13.88 -23.62 11.57
CA LEU A 15 12.45 -23.70 11.88
C LEU A 15 11.83 -22.34 11.52
N ALA A 16 11.24 -22.25 10.33
CA ALA A 16 10.32 -21.19 10.00
C ALA A 16 9.10 -21.37 10.93
N TYR A 17 9.02 -20.57 11.98
CA TYR A 17 7.79 -20.37 12.73
C TYR A 17 6.82 -19.61 11.81
N LEU A 18 6.10 -20.34 10.96
CA LEU A 18 4.81 -19.88 10.46
C LEU A 18 3.86 -19.89 11.65
N GLY A 19 3.88 -18.81 12.42
CA GLY A 19 2.81 -18.52 13.36
C GLY A 19 1.52 -18.44 12.54
N ALA A 20 0.61 -19.38 12.76
CA ALA A 20 -0.70 -19.34 12.13
C ALA A 20 -1.42 -18.08 12.62
N VAL A 21 -1.50 -17.08 11.74
CA VAL A 21 -2.30 -15.88 11.97
C VAL A 21 -3.76 -16.31 11.85
N VAL A 22 -4.44 -16.42 12.99
CA VAL A 22 -5.90 -16.60 13.00
C VAL A 22 -6.51 -15.23 12.71
N ASN A 23 -6.78 -14.96 11.44
CA ASN A 23 -7.64 -13.85 11.06
C ASN A 23 -9.07 -14.14 11.54
N ALA A 24 -9.72 -13.15 12.16
CA ALA A 24 -11.15 -13.24 12.38
C ALA A 24 -11.82 -13.31 11.00
N ALA A 25 -12.46 -14.43 10.68
CA ALA A 25 -13.15 -14.59 9.41
C ALA A 25 -14.15 -13.44 9.23
N GLY A 26 -14.08 -12.73 8.10
CA GLY A 26 -15.01 -11.64 7.76
C GLY A 26 -14.64 -10.24 8.25
N VAL A 27 -13.54 -10.02 8.97
CA VAL A 27 -13.15 -8.64 9.37
C VAL A 27 -12.02 -8.10 8.51
N LEU A 28 -12.30 -7.12 7.65
CA LEU A 28 -11.26 -6.36 6.96
C LEU A 28 -10.72 -5.29 7.91
N GLU A 29 -9.41 -5.26 8.13
CA GLU A 29 -8.76 -4.19 8.89
C GLU A 29 -7.91 -3.32 7.96
N ILE A 30 -7.95 -2.01 8.15
CA ILE A 30 -7.06 -1.04 7.49
C ILE A 30 -6.30 -0.32 8.60
N ASP A 31 -5.01 -0.58 8.70
CA ASP A 31 -4.17 -0.13 9.82
C ASP A 31 -3.01 0.73 9.37
N VAL A 32 -2.65 1.74 10.16
CA VAL A 32 -1.32 2.35 10.14
C VAL A 32 -0.35 1.39 10.83
N VAL A 33 0.59 0.86 10.05
CA VAL A 33 1.65 -0.01 10.55
C VAL A 33 2.91 0.79 10.84
N PHE A 34 3.13 1.86 10.10
CA PHE A 34 4.21 2.80 10.34
C PHE A 34 3.80 4.23 9.92
N PRO A 35 4.11 5.27 10.72
CA PRO A 35 4.81 5.26 12.00
C PRO A 35 4.02 4.57 13.11
N ARG A 36 4.69 4.25 14.22
CA ARG A 36 4.02 3.74 15.43
C ARG A 36 3.66 4.89 16.36
N ASN A 37 2.56 4.73 17.09
CA ASN A 37 2.00 5.77 17.93
C ASN A 37 2.92 6.11 19.11
N ASN A 38 3.13 7.39 19.34
CA ASN A 38 4.03 7.98 20.34
C ASN A 38 5.51 7.58 20.23
N GLU A 39 5.96 7.10 19.07
CA GLU A 39 7.38 6.83 18.82
C GLU A 39 8.13 8.08 18.33
N THR A 40 9.44 8.11 18.59
CA THR A 40 10.33 9.20 18.13
C THR A 40 11.36 8.68 17.13
N TYR A 41 11.35 9.25 15.94
CA TYR A 41 12.24 8.87 14.84
C TYR A 41 13.26 9.98 14.54
N ALA A 42 14.44 9.58 14.10
CA ALA A 42 15.42 10.50 13.52
C ALA A 42 14.90 11.07 12.19
N PRO A 43 15.25 12.31 11.84
CA PRO A 43 15.03 12.84 10.50
C PRO A 43 15.61 11.89 9.44
N THR A 44 14.87 11.74 8.33
CA THR A 44 15.26 10.96 7.16
C THR A 44 14.76 11.67 5.92
N ASP A 45 15.49 11.52 4.81
CA ASP A 45 15.16 12.20 3.54
C ASP A 45 13.79 11.78 3.01
N LYS A 46 13.41 10.52 3.24
CA LYS A 46 12.15 9.91 2.78
C LYS A 46 11.54 9.10 3.92
N PHE A 47 10.69 9.75 4.72
CA PHE A 47 9.98 9.13 5.82
C PHE A 47 8.85 8.24 5.27
N PRO A 48 8.83 6.93 5.55
CA PRO A 48 7.79 6.05 5.06
C PRO A 48 6.50 6.25 5.86
N ILE A 49 5.37 6.11 5.18
CA ILE A 49 4.05 5.90 5.77
C ILE A 49 3.57 4.56 5.20
N VAL A 50 3.23 3.63 6.08
CA VAL A 50 2.84 2.26 5.70
C VAL A 50 1.51 1.93 6.35
N PHE A 51 0.55 1.60 5.49
CA PHE A 51 -0.70 0.97 5.85
C PHE A 51 -0.66 -0.51 5.52
N ALA A 52 -1.49 -1.30 6.21
CA ALA A 52 -1.76 -2.68 5.84
C ALA A 52 -3.26 -2.94 5.83
N LEU A 53 -3.70 -3.70 4.84
CA LEU A 53 -5.01 -4.31 4.80
C LEU A 53 -4.87 -5.75 5.27
N GLN A 54 -5.50 -6.09 6.40
CA GLN A 54 -5.57 -7.47 6.90
C GLN A 54 -6.90 -8.09 6.47
N ASN A 55 -6.89 -9.36 6.08
CA ASN A 55 -7.97 -9.98 5.29
C ASN A 55 -8.23 -9.21 3.98
N ALA A 56 -7.17 -8.90 3.24
CA ALA A 56 -7.21 -8.00 2.09
C ALA A 56 -8.16 -8.46 0.97
N GLU A 57 -8.37 -9.77 0.80
CA GLU A 57 -9.30 -10.32 -0.18
C GLU A 57 -10.76 -9.84 -0.01
N LEU A 58 -11.16 -9.43 1.19
CA LEU A 58 -12.50 -8.85 1.42
C LEU A 58 -12.64 -7.45 0.79
N ALA A 59 -11.54 -6.74 0.60
CA ALA A 59 -11.52 -5.38 0.07
C ALA A 59 -11.98 -5.29 -1.40
N LYS A 60 -11.85 -6.36 -2.18
CA LYS A 60 -12.25 -6.40 -3.61
C LYS A 60 -13.72 -6.03 -3.84
N HIS A 61 -14.57 -6.28 -2.86
CA HIS A 61 -16.01 -6.02 -2.93
C HIS A 61 -16.40 -4.66 -2.33
N LEU A 62 -15.44 -3.93 -1.79
CA LEU A 62 -15.64 -2.72 -1.02
C LEU A 62 -15.13 -1.45 -1.71
N LYS A 63 -14.40 -1.57 -2.84
CA LYS A 63 -13.81 -0.44 -3.58
C LYS A 63 -13.15 0.60 -2.64
N PRO A 64 -12.22 0.20 -1.76
CA PRO A 64 -11.73 1.09 -0.73
C PRO A 64 -10.77 2.14 -1.30
N PHE A 65 -10.67 3.26 -0.60
CA PHE A 65 -9.59 4.22 -0.80
C PHE A 65 -9.10 4.76 0.54
N ILE A 66 -7.85 5.20 0.56
CA ILE A 66 -7.22 5.83 1.73
C ILE A 66 -6.74 7.21 1.33
N ASN A 67 -7.15 8.23 2.08
CA ASN A 67 -6.54 9.55 2.06
C ASN A 67 -5.71 9.73 3.31
N SER A 68 -4.52 10.31 3.18
CA SER A 68 -3.71 10.64 4.36
C SER A 68 -2.91 11.91 4.15
N PHE A 69 -2.61 12.60 5.24
CA PHE A 69 -1.68 13.72 5.27
C PHE A 69 -1.09 13.87 6.67
N VAL A 70 0.01 14.62 6.78
CA VAL A 70 0.66 14.90 8.05
C VAL A 70 0.34 16.32 8.49
N ARG A 71 0.01 16.49 9.77
CA ARG A 71 -0.07 17.78 10.46
C ARG A 71 1.16 17.98 11.32
N ASN A 72 1.64 19.23 11.39
CA ASN A 72 2.63 19.60 12.39
C ASN A 72 1.90 19.75 13.75
N GLY A 73 2.28 18.96 14.75
CA GLY A 73 1.64 18.91 16.05
C GLY A 73 1.75 20.20 16.87
N SER A 74 2.58 21.16 16.45
CA SER A 74 2.65 22.50 17.05
C SER A 74 1.70 23.51 16.39
N ASN A 75 1.27 23.24 15.16
CA ASN A 75 0.33 24.07 14.40
C ASN A 75 -0.54 23.17 13.51
N LEU A 76 -1.73 22.82 14.01
CA LEU A 76 -2.67 21.91 13.33
C LEU A 76 -3.27 22.49 12.04
N GLU A 77 -3.00 23.76 11.70
CA GLU A 77 -3.42 24.35 10.42
C GLU A 77 -2.48 24.00 9.26
N SER A 78 -1.21 23.68 9.54
CA SER A 78 -0.25 23.30 8.51
C SER A 78 -0.34 21.81 8.21
N THR A 79 -0.78 21.49 6.99
CA THR A 79 -0.84 20.11 6.47
C THR A 79 0.14 19.94 5.31
N PHE A 80 0.74 18.76 5.20
CA PHE A 80 1.63 18.41 4.09
C PHE A 80 1.60 16.91 3.84
N GLY A 81 2.24 16.47 2.75
CA GLY A 81 2.36 15.05 2.44
C GLY A 81 1.01 14.36 2.15
N HIS A 82 0.12 15.06 1.45
CA HIS A 82 -1.17 14.52 1.03
C HIS A 82 -0.97 13.33 0.09
N SER A 83 -1.66 12.24 0.38
CA SER A 83 -1.65 11.01 -0.41
C SER A 83 -3.08 10.53 -0.62
N HIS A 84 -3.38 10.16 -1.88
CA HIS A 84 -4.64 9.55 -2.28
C HIS A 84 -4.32 8.17 -2.86
N MET A 85 -4.79 7.13 -2.19
CA MET A 85 -4.52 5.74 -2.55
C MET A 85 -5.87 5.09 -2.91
N ASP A 86 -6.17 5.05 -4.21
CA ASP A 86 -7.30 4.28 -4.73
C ASP A 86 -6.90 2.79 -4.78
N LEU A 87 -7.63 1.97 -4.04
CA LEU A 87 -7.39 0.54 -3.92
C LEU A 87 -8.42 -0.29 -4.67
N ALA A 88 -9.36 0.33 -5.39
CA ALA A 88 -10.43 -0.36 -6.12
C ALA A 88 -9.92 -1.52 -6.99
N TYR A 89 -8.81 -1.28 -7.68
CA TYR A 89 -8.19 -2.20 -8.65
C TYR A 89 -6.93 -2.89 -8.10
N ALA A 90 -6.69 -2.82 -6.79
CA ALA A 90 -5.54 -3.44 -6.18
C ALA A 90 -5.60 -4.98 -6.32
N ASN A 91 -4.43 -5.59 -6.48
CA ASN A 91 -4.30 -7.04 -6.51
C ASN A 91 -4.10 -7.57 -5.08
N TYR A 92 -5.18 -8.03 -4.45
CA TYR A 92 -5.19 -8.52 -3.06
C TYR A 92 -4.63 -9.94 -2.85
N SER A 93 -3.85 -10.46 -3.79
CA SER A 93 -3.22 -11.79 -3.70
C SER A 93 -2.18 -11.96 -2.58
N SER A 94 -1.81 -10.87 -1.89
CA SER A 94 -0.88 -10.88 -0.75
C SER A 94 -1.62 -10.60 0.56
N GLU A 95 -1.22 -11.28 1.64
CA GLU A 95 -1.82 -11.10 2.97
C GLU A 95 -0.71 -10.87 4.02
N PRO A 96 -0.74 -9.74 4.76
CA PRO A 96 -1.58 -8.58 4.52
C PRO A 96 -1.17 -7.82 3.24
N TYR A 97 -2.09 -7.03 2.68
CA TYR A 97 -1.79 -6.17 1.53
C TYR A 97 -1.24 -4.82 2.00
N PHE A 98 0.03 -4.54 1.71
CA PHE A 98 0.67 -3.30 2.13
C PHE A 98 0.44 -2.17 1.15
N VAL A 99 0.10 -0.99 1.69
CA VAL A 99 -0.01 0.26 0.94
C VAL A 99 0.95 1.25 1.56
N TYR A 100 1.84 1.85 0.77
CA TYR A 100 2.88 2.70 1.32
C TYR A 100 3.23 3.86 0.39
N HIS A 101 3.67 4.94 1.01
CA HIS A 101 4.22 6.10 0.32
C HIS A 101 5.30 6.74 1.20
N HIS A 102 6.06 7.66 0.63
CA HIS A 102 7.17 8.31 1.32
C HIS A 102 7.02 9.82 1.26
N LEU A 103 7.36 10.48 2.36
CA LEU A 103 7.21 11.92 2.57
C LEU A 103 8.54 12.54 2.98
N ASN A 104 8.73 13.81 2.62
CA ASN A 104 9.79 14.62 3.21
C ASN A 104 9.23 15.26 4.48
N ILE A 105 9.93 15.08 5.62
CA ILE A 105 9.57 15.73 6.88
C ILE A 105 10.78 16.54 7.34
N ASP A 106 10.82 17.81 6.94
CA ASP A 106 11.98 18.68 7.15
C ASP A 106 11.95 19.40 8.51
N THR A 107 10.95 19.11 9.34
CA THR A 107 10.73 19.77 10.63
C THR A 107 10.87 18.77 11.78
N GLU A 108 11.64 19.13 12.79
CA GLU A 108 11.61 18.43 14.08
C GLU A 108 10.38 18.86 14.89
N GLY A 109 9.88 17.97 15.73
CA GLY A 109 8.73 18.20 16.60
C GLY A 109 7.72 17.06 16.56
N PRO A 110 6.57 17.23 17.25
CA PRO A 110 5.45 16.31 17.15
C PRO A 110 4.75 16.45 15.79
N HIS A 111 4.24 15.34 15.28
CA HIS A 111 3.46 15.23 14.06
C HIS A 111 2.27 14.31 14.28
N GLU A 112 1.20 14.57 13.53
CA GLU A 112 0.04 13.68 13.44
C GLU A 112 -0.10 13.19 12.00
N LEU A 113 -0.04 11.88 11.78
CA LEU A 113 -0.53 11.29 10.54
C LEU A 113 -2.05 11.17 10.66
N PHE A 114 -2.78 11.99 9.92
CA PHE A 114 -4.23 11.91 9.84
C PHE A 114 -4.62 11.11 8.59
N SER A 115 -5.50 10.13 8.75
CA SER A 115 -5.95 9.26 7.67
C SER A 115 -7.47 9.13 7.65
N THR A 116 -8.02 9.00 6.45
CA THR A 116 -9.41 8.67 6.19
C THR A 116 -9.45 7.43 5.32
N ALA A 117 -10.02 6.34 5.84
CA ALA A 117 -10.42 5.21 5.02
C ALA A 117 -11.87 5.38 4.60
N ALA A 118 -12.15 4.99 3.37
CA ALA A 118 -13.49 5.00 2.83
C ALA A 118 -13.73 3.73 2.01
N TRP A 119 -14.98 3.28 2.02
CA TRP A 119 -15.38 2.06 1.34
C TRP A 119 -16.86 2.12 0.96
N GLN A 120 -17.26 1.22 0.08
CA GLN A 120 -18.59 1.13 -0.48
C GLN A 120 -19.16 -0.29 -0.35
N SER A 121 -20.27 -0.43 0.35
CA SER A 121 -20.98 -1.71 0.56
C SER A 121 -22.33 -1.74 -0.17
N CYS A 122 -22.99 -2.90 -0.19
CA CYS A 122 -24.36 -2.99 -0.66
C CYS A 122 -25.32 -2.27 0.28
N ASP A 123 -26.32 -1.60 -0.29
CA ASP A 123 -27.54 -1.18 0.39
C ASP A 123 -28.62 -2.24 0.15
N GLU A 124 -29.09 -2.88 1.24
CA GLU A 124 -30.17 -3.88 1.20
C GLU A 124 -31.51 -3.32 1.73
N SER A 125 -31.65 -1.99 1.84
CA SER A 125 -32.88 -1.36 2.36
C SER A 125 -34.05 -1.31 1.36
N GLY A 126 -33.80 -1.56 0.06
CA GLY A 126 -34.81 -1.51 -1.00
C GLY A 126 -34.82 -2.75 -1.91
N ASP A 127 -35.77 -2.78 -2.85
CA ASP A 127 -35.95 -3.90 -3.79
C ASP A 127 -34.80 -4.05 -4.81
N GLN A 128 -34.07 -2.96 -5.06
CA GLN A 128 -32.88 -2.94 -5.91
C GLN A 128 -31.63 -2.75 -5.05
N VAL A 129 -30.55 -3.45 -5.41
CA VAL A 129 -29.25 -3.32 -4.73
C VAL A 129 -28.72 -1.90 -4.94
N GLY A 130 -28.62 -1.13 -3.86
CA GLY A 130 -27.98 0.18 -3.84
C GLY A 130 -26.51 0.11 -3.38
N ILE A 131 -25.84 1.26 -3.28
CA ILE A 131 -24.50 1.39 -2.69
C ILE A 131 -24.54 2.34 -1.51
N LEU A 132 -23.95 1.90 -0.40
CA LEU A 132 -23.67 2.74 0.76
C LEU A 132 -22.20 3.14 0.77
N GLY A 133 -21.92 4.44 0.80
CA GLY A 133 -20.58 4.97 1.05
C GLY A 133 -20.36 5.19 2.54
N ASN A 134 -19.25 4.68 3.06
CA ASN A 134 -18.86 4.85 4.45
C ASN A 134 -17.44 5.41 4.52
N THR A 135 -17.17 6.18 5.56
CA THR A 135 -15.83 6.72 5.84
C THR A 135 -15.52 6.63 7.31
N THR A 136 -14.24 6.52 7.66
CA THR A 136 -13.77 6.58 9.04
C THR A 136 -12.40 7.25 9.07
N ASN A 137 -12.23 8.12 10.07
CA ASN A 137 -10.97 8.81 10.33
C ASN A 137 -10.22 8.13 11.46
N PHE A 138 -8.90 8.06 11.32
CA PHE A 138 -7.99 7.53 12.33
C PHE A 138 -6.66 8.29 12.23
N SER A 139 -5.89 8.30 13.31
CA SER A 139 -4.64 9.04 13.33
C SER A 139 -3.61 8.42 14.26
N VAL A 140 -2.34 8.67 13.92
CA VAL A 140 -1.18 8.26 14.69
C VAL A 140 -0.33 9.47 15.01
N LEU A 141 0.04 9.62 16.29
CA LEU A 141 0.96 10.65 16.74
C LEU A 141 2.38 10.10 16.72
N PHE A 142 3.33 10.87 16.23
CA PHE A 142 4.75 10.52 16.25
C PHE A 142 5.60 11.78 16.38
N THR A 143 6.89 11.62 16.62
CA THR A 143 7.83 12.75 16.74
C THR A 143 9.01 12.55 15.82
N ILE A 144 9.40 13.60 15.09
CA ILE A 144 10.69 13.66 14.39
C ILE A 144 11.66 14.47 15.23
N LYS A 145 12.81 13.91 15.59
CA LYS A 145 13.81 14.62 16.40
C LYS A 145 15.21 14.09 16.16
N ARG A 146 16.22 14.97 16.10
CA ARG A 146 17.62 14.53 16.05
C ARG A 146 17.98 13.69 17.27
N GLY A 147 18.64 12.56 17.02
CA GLY A 147 18.92 11.55 18.05
C GLY A 147 17.78 10.57 18.33
N GLY A 148 16.65 10.68 17.62
CA GLY A 148 15.60 9.66 17.61
C GLY A 148 16.06 8.34 16.97
N GLN A 149 15.21 7.32 17.02
CA GLN A 149 15.55 6.02 16.43
C GLN A 149 15.57 6.11 14.90
N LYS A 150 16.48 5.36 14.26
CA LYS A 150 16.45 5.26 12.80
C LYS A 150 15.18 4.55 12.36
N VAL A 151 14.66 4.92 11.19
CA VAL A 151 13.55 4.21 10.57
C VAL A 151 14.00 2.79 10.25
N ASP A 152 13.34 1.81 10.88
CA ASP A 152 13.49 0.38 10.63
C ASP A 152 12.10 -0.26 10.74
N LEU A 153 11.52 -0.59 9.58
CA LEU A 153 10.17 -1.14 9.50
C LEU A 153 10.07 -2.53 10.14
N VAL A 154 11.14 -3.32 10.09
CA VAL A 154 11.17 -4.66 10.67
C VAL A 154 11.18 -4.55 12.19
N ALA A 155 12.09 -3.73 12.74
CA ALA A 155 12.17 -3.51 14.18
C ALA A 155 10.91 -2.83 14.74
N ALA A 156 10.36 -1.84 14.02
CA ALA A 156 9.16 -1.10 14.44
C ALA A 156 7.90 -1.99 14.48
N THR A 157 7.89 -3.09 13.73
CA THR A 157 6.75 -4.03 13.72
C THR A 157 6.99 -5.28 14.54
N ALA A 158 8.23 -5.57 14.98
CA ALA A 158 8.57 -6.76 15.75
C ALA A 158 7.79 -6.89 17.08
N ASN A 159 7.55 -5.78 17.79
CA ASN A 159 6.94 -5.80 19.12
C ASN A 159 5.52 -5.22 19.14
N ASP A 160 4.66 -5.74 20.03
CA ASP A 160 3.25 -5.34 20.09
C ASP A 160 2.96 -4.15 21.03
N LYS A 161 3.99 -3.40 21.42
CA LYS A 161 3.91 -2.47 22.56
C LYS A 161 3.29 -1.11 22.25
N THR A 162 3.25 -0.69 20.98
CA THR A 162 2.96 0.71 20.60
C THR A 162 1.81 0.88 19.62
N CYS A 163 0.97 -0.14 19.44
CA CYS A 163 -0.27 0.01 18.68
C CYS A 163 -1.43 0.39 19.59
N SER A 164 -2.32 1.21 19.03
CA SER A 164 -3.58 1.63 19.62
C SER A 164 -4.72 1.19 18.70
N ALA A 165 -5.89 0.91 19.29
CA ALA A 165 -7.11 0.67 18.53
C ALA A 165 -7.57 1.89 17.71
N LYS A 166 -6.89 3.05 17.86
CA LYS A 166 -7.11 4.26 17.08
C LYS A 166 -6.23 4.36 15.83
N ASP A 167 -5.33 3.41 15.62
CA ASP A 167 -4.36 3.46 14.51
C ASP A 167 -4.93 2.84 13.23
N GLY A 168 -6.23 2.57 13.17
CA GLY A 168 -6.86 1.91 12.02
C GLY A 168 -8.38 1.85 12.13
N VAL A 169 -8.98 1.08 11.21
CA VAL A 169 -10.41 0.78 11.17
C VAL A 169 -10.62 -0.71 10.88
N ALA A 170 -11.60 -1.31 11.56
CA ALA A 170 -12.06 -2.67 11.30
C ALA A 170 -13.48 -2.65 10.73
N ILE A 171 -13.71 -3.41 9.66
CA ILE A 171 -14.95 -3.47 8.89
C ILE A 171 -15.48 -4.90 8.95
N ASN A 172 -16.69 -5.09 9.47
CA ASN A 172 -17.31 -6.41 9.58
C ASN A 172 -18.04 -6.75 8.27
N VAL A 173 -17.40 -7.57 7.45
CA VAL A 173 -17.87 -8.02 6.13
C VAL A 173 -18.50 -9.40 6.29
N THR A 174 -19.73 -9.55 5.81
CA THR A 174 -20.38 -10.87 5.78
C THR A 174 -19.79 -11.74 4.67
N ASP A 175 -20.20 -13.00 4.63
CA ASP A 175 -19.93 -13.89 3.50
C ASP A 175 -20.80 -13.62 2.26
N GLN A 176 -21.66 -12.60 2.31
CA GLN A 176 -22.62 -12.27 1.25
C GLN A 176 -22.12 -11.14 0.36
N THR A 177 -22.29 -11.36 -0.95
CA THR A 177 -22.08 -10.34 -1.98
C THR A 177 -23.30 -10.26 -2.88
N ARG A 178 -23.53 -9.09 -3.47
CA ARG A 178 -24.57 -8.88 -4.48
C ARG A 178 -23.96 -8.41 -5.79
N GLU A 179 -24.47 -8.94 -6.89
CA GLU A 179 -24.19 -8.42 -8.22
C GLU A 179 -24.65 -6.97 -8.31
N VAL A 180 -23.82 -6.12 -8.90
CA VAL A 180 -24.17 -4.73 -9.21
C VAL A 180 -24.37 -4.57 -10.71
N PRO A 181 -25.14 -3.56 -11.16
CA PRO A 181 -25.25 -3.26 -12.58
C PRO A 181 -23.88 -3.04 -13.23
N ALA A 182 -23.67 -3.58 -14.43
CA ALA A 182 -22.41 -3.42 -15.17
C ALA A 182 -22.06 -1.95 -15.51
N SER A 183 -23.03 -1.04 -15.41
CA SER A 183 -22.81 0.40 -15.55
C SER A 183 -22.06 1.01 -14.36
N TRP A 184 -21.94 0.29 -13.24
CA TRP A 184 -21.19 0.74 -12.08
C TRP A 184 -19.74 0.28 -12.21
N ASP A 185 -18.83 1.26 -12.15
CA ASP A 185 -17.38 1.03 -12.17
C ASP A 185 -16.91 0.26 -10.92
N ARG A 186 -16.98 -1.07 -10.99
CA ARG A 186 -16.61 -2.00 -9.91
C ARG A 186 -15.83 -3.20 -10.46
N PRO A 187 -14.55 -3.37 -10.07
CA PRO A 187 -13.70 -4.43 -10.62
C PRO A 187 -14.21 -5.85 -10.35
N ALA A 188 -14.81 -6.06 -9.18
CA ALA A 188 -15.37 -7.35 -8.81
C ALA A 188 -16.74 -7.66 -9.44
N GLY A 189 -17.42 -6.67 -10.04
CA GLY A 189 -18.82 -6.79 -10.49
C GLY A 189 -19.84 -6.91 -9.34
N THR A 190 -19.37 -6.96 -8.10
CA THR A 190 -20.19 -7.17 -6.90
C THR A 190 -19.93 -6.12 -5.82
N CYS A 191 -20.83 -6.04 -4.84
CA CYS A 191 -20.65 -5.34 -3.57
C CYS A 191 -20.72 -6.31 -2.38
N ALA A 192 -20.07 -5.98 -1.27
CA ALA A 192 -20.14 -6.74 -0.04
C ALA A 192 -21.30 -6.26 0.84
N VAL A 193 -22.00 -7.18 1.48
CA VAL A 193 -22.95 -6.87 2.56
C VAL A 193 -22.18 -6.78 3.87
N LEU A 194 -22.39 -5.71 4.63
CA LEU A 194 -21.76 -5.53 5.94
C LEU A 194 -22.67 -6.04 7.04
N ALA A 195 -22.06 -6.65 8.06
CA ALA A 195 -22.79 -7.03 9.26
C ALA A 195 -23.19 -5.78 10.05
N SER A 196 -24.16 -5.93 10.96
CA SER A 196 -24.47 -4.86 11.90
C SER A 196 -23.22 -4.47 12.70
N SER A 197 -23.06 -3.18 12.97
CA SER A 197 -21.88 -2.59 13.62
C SER A 197 -21.78 -2.87 15.13
N SER A 198 -22.53 -3.86 15.64
CA SER A 198 -22.60 -4.21 17.05
C SER A 198 -22.39 -5.72 17.28
N PRO A 199 -21.34 -6.12 18.00
CA PRO A 199 -20.26 -5.27 18.53
C PRO A 199 -19.34 -4.75 17.42
N THR A 200 -18.78 -3.55 17.61
CA THR A 200 -17.78 -3.00 16.69
C THR A 200 -16.53 -3.91 16.71
N PRO A 201 -16.03 -4.36 15.55
CA PRO A 201 -14.83 -5.16 15.50
C PRO A 201 -13.64 -4.36 16.05
N THR A 202 -12.71 -5.04 16.70
CA THR A 202 -11.51 -4.41 17.28
C THR A 202 -10.37 -4.50 16.28
N VAL A 203 -9.68 -3.39 16.08
CA VAL A 203 -8.48 -3.30 15.23
C VAL A 203 -7.24 -3.81 15.98
N ASN A 204 -6.35 -4.49 15.25
CA ASN A 204 -5.07 -4.97 15.77
C ASN A 204 -3.90 -4.69 14.79
N PRO A 205 -3.44 -3.43 14.71
CA PRO A 205 -2.29 -3.02 13.88
C PRO A 205 -0.96 -3.72 14.23
N CYS A 206 -0.85 -4.28 15.44
CA CYS A 206 0.39 -4.90 15.93
C CYS A 206 0.53 -6.36 15.46
N ARG A 207 -0.58 -6.98 15.03
CA ARG A 207 -0.55 -8.29 14.37
C ARG A 207 0.26 -8.25 13.09
N VAL A 208 0.30 -7.10 12.41
CA VAL A 208 1.07 -6.93 11.18
C VAL A 208 2.55 -6.84 11.47
N LYS A 209 3.31 -7.77 10.87
CA LYS A 209 4.77 -7.81 10.88
C LYS A 209 5.28 -7.53 9.47
N ILE A 210 6.23 -6.62 9.35
CA ILE A 210 6.96 -6.38 8.10
C ILE A 210 8.26 -7.16 8.20
N ASP A 211 8.43 -8.16 7.33
CA ASP A 211 9.69 -8.90 7.26
C ASP A 211 10.75 -8.14 6.43
N THR A 212 11.98 -8.66 6.46
CA THR A 212 13.10 -8.07 5.73
C THR A 212 12.88 -8.02 4.22
N ALA A 213 12.21 -9.01 3.63
CA ALA A 213 11.97 -9.04 2.19
C ALA A 213 10.94 -8.00 1.77
N VAL A 214 9.86 -7.84 2.53
CA VAL A 214 8.84 -6.80 2.31
C VAL A 214 9.45 -5.41 2.50
N ALA A 215 10.21 -5.18 3.57
CA ALA A 215 10.92 -3.93 3.80
C ALA A 215 11.89 -3.61 2.65
N ALA A 216 12.69 -4.59 2.22
CA ALA A 216 13.60 -4.44 1.08
C ALA A 216 12.85 -4.13 -0.22
N SER A 217 11.69 -4.77 -0.46
CA SER A 217 10.84 -4.46 -1.61
C SER A 217 10.33 -3.03 -1.58
N MET A 218 9.90 -2.51 -0.42
CA MET A 218 9.47 -1.11 -0.28
C MET A 218 10.63 -0.13 -0.55
N SER A 219 11.82 -0.43 -0.01
CA SER A 219 13.02 0.38 -0.27
C SER A 219 13.44 0.33 -1.73
N ALA A 220 13.35 -0.83 -2.39
CA ALA A 220 13.63 -0.96 -3.81
C ALA A 220 12.63 -0.16 -4.67
N SER A 221 11.34 -0.19 -4.32
CA SER A 221 10.32 0.63 -4.98
C SER A 221 10.61 2.13 -4.85
N LEU A 222 11.00 2.58 -3.65
CA LEU A 222 11.41 3.98 -3.45
C LEU A 222 12.64 4.32 -4.29
N HIS A 223 13.68 3.48 -4.26
CA HIS A 223 14.89 3.70 -5.02
C HIS A 223 14.61 3.76 -6.54
N ALA A 224 13.81 2.83 -7.07
CA ALA A 224 13.38 2.85 -8.47
C ALA A 224 12.60 4.12 -8.84
N ALA A 225 11.78 4.66 -7.93
CA ALA A 225 11.09 5.92 -8.13
C ALA A 225 12.07 7.11 -8.13
N LEU A 226 13.05 7.13 -7.23
CA LEU A 226 14.10 8.16 -7.17
C LEU A 226 14.97 8.16 -8.42
N CYS A 227 15.29 6.99 -8.98
CA CYS A 227 16.06 6.88 -10.22
C CYS A 227 15.36 7.45 -11.44
N LYS A 228 14.02 7.52 -11.42
CA LYS A 228 13.22 8.17 -12.47
C LYS A 228 13.00 9.67 -12.19
N GLY A 229 13.44 10.15 -11.04
CA GLY A 229 13.28 11.53 -10.61
C GLY A 229 14.29 12.48 -11.24
N PRO A 230 14.13 13.80 -11.02
CA PRO A 230 14.98 14.83 -11.61
C PRO A 230 16.42 14.82 -11.07
N ASN A 231 16.64 14.26 -9.88
CA ASN A 231 17.94 14.15 -9.22
C ASN A 231 18.16 12.69 -8.79
N PRO A 232 18.47 11.79 -9.73
CA PRO A 232 18.61 10.37 -9.42
C PRO A 232 19.85 10.13 -8.53
N PRO A 233 19.77 9.19 -7.58
CA PRO A 233 20.94 8.67 -6.88
C PRO A 233 22.04 8.17 -7.82
N ALA A 234 23.30 8.23 -7.38
CA ALA A 234 24.44 7.84 -8.20
C ALA A 234 24.49 6.33 -8.52
N ASP A 235 23.83 5.52 -7.71
CA ASP A 235 23.73 4.06 -7.83
C ASP A 235 22.54 3.59 -8.68
N CYS A 236 21.84 4.52 -9.33
CA CYS A 236 20.80 4.17 -10.28
C CYS A 236 21.37 3.43 -11.49
N PRO A 237 20.64 2.43 -12.02
CA PRO A 237 21.07 1.73 -13.22
C PRO A 237 21.18 2.73 -14.37
N GLU A 238 22.30 2.68 -15.11
CA GLU A 238 22.41 3.44 -16.36
C GLU A 238 21.30 3.00 -17.32
N GLU A 239 20.67 3.98 -17.97
CA GLU A 239 19.63 3.71 -18.95
C GLU A 239 20.26 2.92 -20.10
N ASN A 240 19.97 1.62 -20.18
CA ASN A 240 20.30 0.83 -21.36
C ASN A 240 19.50 1.40 -22.54
N THR A 241 20.16 2.22 -23.35
CA THR A 241 19.69 2.92 -24.55
C THR A 241 19.33 1.99 -25.72
N VAL A 242 18.65 0.87 -25.47
CA VAL A 242 18.30 -0.13 -26.51
C VAL A 242 16.80 -0.18 -26.83
N GLN A 243 15.95 0.68 -26.24
CA GLN A 243 14.52 0.73 -26.59
C GLN A 243 13.98 2.12 -26.98
N GLN A 244 14.85 3.09 -27.28
CA GLN A 244 14.43 4.44 -27.67
C GLN A 244 14.52 4.73 -29.19
N LEU A 245 14.47 3.70 -30.04
CA LEU A 245 14.42 3.84 -31.50
C LEU A 245 13.45 2.83 -32.13
N ALA A 246 12.15 2.99 -31.86
CA ALA A 246 11.10 2.38 -32.69
C ALA A 246 9.86 3.28 -32.90
N VAL A 247 9.86 4.51 -32.39
CA VAL A 247 8.78 5.49 -32.63
C VAL A 247 9.37 6.83 -33.08
N ALA A 248 10.19 6.78 -34.12
CA ALA A 248 10.62 7.97 -34.85
C ALA A 248 10.90 7.56 -36.30
N GLY A 249 9.84 7.36 -37.09
CA GLY A 249 10.00 7.15 -38.52
C GLY A 249 8.86 6.41 -39.19
N VAL A 250 7.68 7.04 -39.28
CA VAL A 250 6.96 7.18 -40.57
C VAL A 250 6.07 8.42 -40.44
N ALA A 251 6.62 9.58 -40.83
CA ALA A 251 5.82 10.69 -41.30
C ALA A 251 6.47 11.24 -42.56
N SER A 252 5.77 11.02 -43.68
CA SER A 252 5.71 11.93 -44.82
C SER A 252 6.92 11.99 -45.76
N VAL A 253 6.88 11.18 -46.83
CA VAL A 253 7.38 11.63 -48.14
C VAL A 253 6.16 11.89 -49.02
N ALA A 254 6.06 13.15 -49.45
CA ALA A 254 4.98 13.72 -50.22
C ALA A 254 4.95 13.23 -51.68
N ALA A 255 3.77 13.38 -52.27
CA ALA A 255 3.37 13.14 -53.65
C ALA A 255 4.32 13.69 -54.74
N ALA A 256 4.35 13.03 -55.91
CA ALA A 256 3.92 13.62 -57.19
C ALA A 256 4.13 12.67 -58.40
N PHE A 257 3.21 12.82 -59.38
CA PHE A 257 3.21 12.31 -60.77
C PHE A 257 2.87 10.82 -60.97
N GLY A 258 1.98 10.41 -61.86
CA GLY A 258 1.22 11.10 -62.91
C GLY A 258 0.30 10.10 -63.60
N ALA A 259 -0.72 10.61 -64.28
CA ALA A 259 -1.72 9.85 -65.01
C ALA A 259 -1.13 8.93 -66.10
N ILE A 260 -1.90 7.89 -66.44
CA ILE A 260 -2.12 7.25 -67.77
C ILE A 260 -2.13 5.72 -67.62
N GLY A 261 -3.23 5.08 -68.06
CA GLY A 261 -3.20 3.64 -68.37
C GLY A 261 -4.51 2.88 -68.16
N PHE A 262 -5.53 3.25 -68.91
CA PHE A 262 -6.62 2.36 -69.33
C PHE A 262 -6.08 0.96 -69.75
N LEU A 263 -6.77 -0.13 -69.36
CA LEU A 263 -7.11 -1.36 -70.13
C LEU A 263 -6.82 -2.73 -69.45
N LEU A 264 -7.92 -3.52 -69.35
CA LEU A 264 -8.05 -4.99 -69.53
C LEU A 264 -7.48 -5.89 -68.40
N ALA A 265 -8.19 -6.88 -67.85
CA ALA A 265 -9.38 -7.63 -68.25
C ALA A 265 -10.18 -8.10 -67.02
#